data_AF-A0A1M4U9I5-F1
#
_entry.id   AF-A0A1M4U9I5-F1
#
_cell.length_a   1.000
_cell.length_b   1.000
_cell.length_c   1.000
_cell.angle_alpha   90.00
_cell.angle_beta   90.00
_cell.angle_gamma   90.00
#
_symmetry.space_group_name_H-M   'P 1'
#
loop_
_entity.id
_entity.type
_entity.pdbx_description
1 polymer ?
#
loop_
_entity_poly.entity_id
_entity_poly.type
_entity_poly.pdbx_seq_one_letter_code
_entity_poly.pdbx_strand_id
1 'polypeptide(L)'
;MDCSGRINNNFLRDRLKELSKSFKGEVFLNYQHKERFYNFLQEEGCGIDDTSSRFLAILFLLSADKNLWRNSEEILKNNKVDFRSICLKDIDTNSYALYQTARTLSTGKECIKTNELADKDLIEDISFKAIINSALINRYGAELFLITK
;
A
#
# COMPACT_ATOMS: atom_id res chain seq x y z
N MET A 1 21.16 -28.13 -13.26
CA MET A 1 19.73 -27.73 -13.37
C MET A 1 19.65 -26.28 -12.94
N ASP A 2 19.84 -25.37 -13.89
CA ASP A 2 19.83 -23.93 -13.62
C ASP A 2 18.39 -23.41 -13.71
N CYS A 3 17.71 -23.38 -12.58
CA CYS A 3 16.45 -22.66 -12.45
C CYS A 3 16.72 -21.21 -12.03
N SER A 4 17.55 -20.48 -12.78
CA SER A 4 17.57 -19.02 -12.71
C SER A 4 16.45 -18.50 -13.60
N GLY A 5 15.21 -18.66 -13.11
CA GLY A 5 14.04 -18.05 -13.72
C GLY A 5 14.21 -16.54 -13.68
N ARG A 6 14.65 -15.95 -14.79
CA ARG A 6 14.40 -14.53 -15.10
C ARG A 6 12.89 -14.37 -15.15
N ILE A 7 12.29 -14.07 -14.00
CA ILE A 7 10.87 -13.73 -13.90
C ILE A 7 10.67 -12.49 -14.76
N ASN A 8 9.86 -12.65 -15.81
CA ASN A 8 9.70 -11.67 -16.86
C ASN A 8 8.89 -10.47 -16.32
N ASN A 9 9.56 -9.33 -16.09
CA ASN A 9 8.95 -8.05 -15.70
C ASN A 9 7.73 -7.67 -16.58
N ASN A 10 7.65 -8.24 -17.77
CA ASN A 10 6.52 -8.12 -18.69
C ASN A 10 5.15 -8.37 -18.03
N PHE A 11 4.97 -9.36 -17.16
CA PHE A 11 3.65 -9.64 -16.56
C PHE A 11 3.18 -8.51 -15.64
N LEU A 12 4.06 -8.01 -14.77
CA LEU A 12 3.74 -6.87 -13.90
C LEU A 12 3.44 -5.63 -14.75
N ARG A 13 4.25 -5.40 -15.79
CA ARG A 13 4.08 -4.27 -16.71
C ARG A 13 2.74 -4.35 -17.45
N ASP A 14 2.35 -5.52 -17.92
CA ASP A 14 1.09 -5.71 -18.63
C ASP A 14 -0.11 -5.56 -17.69
N ARG A 15 -0.01 -6.09 -16.47
CA ARG A 15 -1.00 -5.84 -15.41
C ARG A 15 -1.16 -4.35 -15.11
N LEU A 16 -0.05 -3.62 -14.99
CA LEU A 16 -0.08 -2.17 -14.77
C LEU A 16 -0.73 -1.43 -15.95
N LYS A 17 -0.45 -1.83 -17.20
CA LYS A 17 -1.11 -1.26 -18.38
C LYS A 17 -2.63 -1.48 -18.31
N GLU A 18 -3.08 -2.69 -18.01
CA GLU A 18 -4.51 -2.98 -17.90
C GLU A 18 -5.16 -2.15 -16.79
N LEU A 19 -4.55 -2.10 -15.60
CA LEU A 19 -5.04 -1.26 -14.49
C LEU A 19 -5.12 0.22 -14.88
N SER A 20 -4.14 0.74 -15.62
CA SER A 20 -4.11 2.15 -16.03
C SER A 20 -5.29 2.54 -16.93
N LYS A 21 -5.87 1.60 -17.68
CA LYS A 21 -7.02 1.87 -18.56
C LYS A 21 -8.29 2.24 -17.77
N SER A 22 -8.42 1.77 -16.53
CA SER A 22 -9.56 2.06 -15.66
C SER A 22 -9.25 3.16 -14.62
N PHE A 23 -8.04 3.73 -14.64
CA PHE A 23 -7.61 4.72 -13.66
C PHE A 23 -8.26 6.09 -13.93
N LYS A 24 -9.10 6.54 -12.99
CA LYS A 24 -9.83 7.82 -13.09
C LYS A 24 -9.16 8.98 -12.35
N GLY A 25 -7.94 8.79 -11.83
CA GLY A 25 -7.26 9.78 -10.98
C GLY A 25 -7.52 9.60 -9.48
N GLU A 26 -8.36 8.63 -9.10
CA GLU A 26 -8.64 8.33 -7.69
C GLU A 26 -7.41 7.71 -7.00
N VAL A 27 -6.87 8.43 -6.01
CA VAL A 27 -5.80 7.91 -5.15
C VAL A 27 -6.37 6.88 -4.17
N PHE A 28 -7.41 7.24 -3.42
CA PHE A 28 -8.03 6.34 -2.44
C PHE A 28 -8.94 5.30 -3.11
N LEU A 29 -9.04 4.13 -2.48
CA LEU A 29 -9.87 3.02 -2.98
C LEU A 29 -11.37 3.30 -2.84
N ASN A 30 -11.75 3.99 -1.76
CA ASN A 30 -13.11 4.39 -1.44
C ASN A 30 -13.09 5.45 -0.32
N TYR A 31 -14.27 5.95 0.04
CA TYR A 31 -14.42 6.95 1.11
C TYR A 31 -13.90 6.45 2.47
N GLN A 32 -14.16 5.19 2.84
CA GLN A 32 -13.75 4.65 4.14
C GLN A 32 -12.22 4.56 4.27
N HIS A 33 -11.52 4.18 3.20
CA HIS A 33 -10.07 4.21 3.16
C HIS A 33 -9.54 5.64 3.34
N LYS A 34 -10.11 6.62 2.62
CA LYS A 34 -9.75 8.04 2.77
C LYS A 34 -9.97 8.54 4.21
N GLU A 35 -11.11 8.20 4.80
CA GLU A 35 -11.48 8.60 6.16
C GLU A 35 -10.49 8.05 7.20
N ARG A 36 -10.21 6.74 7.18
CA ARG A 36 -9.22 6.13 8.09
C ARG A 36 -7.85 6.81 8.01
N PHE A 37 -7.40 7.09 6.78
CA PHE A 37 -6.11 7.74 6.54
C PHE A 37 -6.03 9.15 7.13
N TYR A 38 -7.02 10.01 6.86
CA TYR A 38 -6.98 11.40 7.32
C TYR A 38 -7.32 11.53 8.80
N ASN A 39 -8.21 10.69 9.34
CA ASN A 39 -8.52 10.69 10.76
C ASN A 39 -7.28 10.37 11.59
N PHE A 40 -6.49 9.36 11.20
CA PHE A 40 -5.23 9.04 11.88
C PHE A 40 -4.26 10.24 11.90
N LEU A 41 -4.07 10.90 10.76
CA LEU A 41 -3.19 12.08 10.69
C LEU A 41 -3.68 13.21 11.60
N GLN A 42 -5.00 13.43 11.64
CA GLN A 42 -5.61 14.43 12.52
C GLN A 42 -5.43 14.10 14.00
N GLU A 43 -5.62 12.84 14.39
CA GLU A 43 -5.46 12.36 15.77
C GLU A 43 -4.02 12.44 16.26
N GLU A 44 -3.04 12.12 15.40
CA GLU A 44 -1.61 12.29 15.69
C GLU A 44 -1.16 13.77 15.62
N GLY A 45 -2.06 14.70 15.27
CA GLY A 45 -1.74 16.12 15.11
C GLY A 45 -0.71 16.40 14.01
N CYS A 46 -0.61 15.52 13.02
CA CYS A 46 0.39 15.57 11.96
C CYS A 46 -0.21 16.13 10.67
N GLY A 47 0.40 17.18 10.13
CA GLY A 47 0.11 17.65 8.78
C GLY A 47 0.59 16.65 7.74
N ILE A 48 -0.15 16.51 6.64
CA ILE A 48 0.26 15.63 5.53
C ILE A 48 1.60 16.07 4.93
N ASP A 49 1.85 17.38 4.87
CA ASP A 49 3.09 17.97 4.32
C ASP A 49 4.28 17.82 5.28
N ASP A 50 4.01 17.71 6.59
CA ASP A 50 5.03 17.51 7.63
C ASP A 50 5.39 16.03 7.82
N THR A 51 4.63 15.14 7.19
CA THR A 51 4.76 13.69 7.33
C THR A 51 5.59 13.12 6.19
N SER A 52 6.58 12.28 6.52
CA SER A 52 7.44 11.69 5.49
C SER A 52 6.64 10.88 4.45
N SER A 53 7.00 11.01 3.18
CA SER A 53 6.34 10.29 2.07
C SER A 53 6.29 8.77 2.29
N ARG A 54 7.35 8.21 2.88
CA ARG A 54 7.42 6.79 3.26
C ARG A 54 6.34 6.42 4.27
N PHE A 55 6.18 7.23 5.32
CA PHE A 55 5.16 6.97 6.33
C PHE A 55 3.75 7.13 5.76
N LEU A 56 3.51 8.16 4.94
CA LEU A 56 2.23 8.33 4.22
C LEU A 56 1.90 7.10 3.37
N ALA A 57 2.87 6.56 2.63
CA ALA A 57 2.66 5.35 1.83
C ALA A 57 2.34 4.11 2.68
N ILE A 58 3.01 3.97 3.83
CA ILE A 58 2.74 2.88 4.79
C ILE A 58 1.33 3.02 5.39
N LEU A 59 0.98 4.20 5.87
CA LEU A 59 -0.35 4.50 6.43
C LEU A 59 -1.45 4.25 5.40
N PHE A 60 -1.24 4.68 4.16
CA PHE A 60 -2.14 4.42 3.04
C PHE A 60 -2.37 2.91 2.82
N LEU A 61 -1.34 2.09 2.85
CA LEU A 61 -1.52 0.64 2.69
C LEU A 61 -2.25 0.00 3.87
N LEU A 62 -1.90 0.38 5.10
CA LEU A 62 -2.48 -0.21 6.31
C LEU A 62 -3.95 0.20 6.52
N SER A 63 -4.32 1.40 6.07
CA SER A 63 -5.70 1.92 6.13
C SER A 63 -6.58 1.46 4.96
N ALA A 64 -6.05 0.72 3.99
CA ALA A 64 -6.79 0.32 2.79
C ALA A 64 -7.88 -0.75 3.07
N ASP A 65 -7.61 -1.68 3.99
CA ASP A 65 -8.57 -2.70 4.43
C ASP A 65 -9.03 -2.46 5.88
N LYS A 66 -10.28 -2.85 6.20
CA LYS A 66 -10.88 -2.65 7.52
C LYS A 66 -10.22 -3.52 8.60
N ASN A 67 -9.96 -4.78 8.32
CA ASN A 67 -9.38 -5.71 9.30
C ASN A 67 -7.89 -5.40 9.50
N LEU A 68 -7.17 -5.12 8.41
CA LEU A 68 -5.79 -4.67 8.48
C LEU A 68 -5.65 -3.37 9.27
N TRP A 69 -6.54 -2.40 9.05
CA TRP A 69 -6.53 -1.14 9.79
C TRP A 69 -6.76 -1.36 11.28
N ARG A 70 -7.82 -2.08 11.64
CA ARG A 70 -8.14 -2.42 13.04
C ARG A 70 -6.94 -3.06 13.76
N ASN A 71 -6.17 -3.87 13.05
CA ASN A 71 -5.04 -4.58 13.64
C ASN A 71 -3.74 -3.74 13.67
N SER A 72 -3.71 -2.53 13.10
CA SER A 72 -2.49 -1.74 12.92
C SER A 72 -2.56 -0.29 13.44
N GLU A 73 -3.76 0.30 13.56
CA GLU A 73 -3.98 1.69 13.99
C GLU A 73 -3.26 2.02 15.30
N GLU A 74 -3.47 1.24 16.36
CA GLU A 74 -2.85 1.49 17.67
C GLU A 74 -1.32 1.29 17.70
N ILE A 75 -0.77 0.63 16.69
CA ILE A 75 0.67 0.32 16.57
C ILE A 75 1.41 1.42 15.80
N LEU A 76 0.69 2.17 14.96
CA LEU A 76 1.20 3.35 14.29
C LEU A 76 1.33 4.47 15.32
N LYS A 77 2.56 4.93 15.58
CA LYS A 77 2.83 6.04 16.51
C LYS A 77 4.05 6.83 16.06
N ASN A 78 4.03 8.14 16.22
CA ASN A 78 5.21 9.00 16.00
C ASN A 78 5.87 8.77 14.62
N ASN A 79 5.08 8.65 13.56
CA ASN A 79 5.55 8.36 12.20
C ASN A 79 6.38 7.06 12.06
N LYS A 80 6.11 6.08 12.93
CA LYS A 80 6.74 4.76 12.93
C LYS A 80 5.70 3.66 13.10
N VAL A 81 6.09 2.46 12.74
CA VAL A 81 5.27 1.25 12.87
C VAL A 81 6.15 0.07 13.25
N ASP A 82 5.75 -0.67 14.28
CA ASP A 82 6.33 -1.97 14.59
C ASP A 82 5.49 -3.09 13.95
N PHE A 83 5.88 -3.47 12.74
CA PHE A 83 5.17 -4.51 11.99
C PHE A 83 5.11 -5.88 12.69
N ARG A 84 5.99 -6.16 13.64
CA ARG A 84 5.96 -7.42 14.41
C ARG A 84 4.79 -7.48 15.38
N SER A 85 4.28 -6.32 15.78
CA SER A 85 3.17 -6.20 16.71
C SER A 85 1.81 -6.28 16.00
N ILE A 86 1.77 -6.17 14.66
CA ILE A 86 0.51 -6.22 13.89
C ILE A 86 0.00 -7.66 13.83
N CYS A 87 -1.22 -7.88 14.32
CA CYS A 87 -1.87 -9.18 14.26
C CYS A 87 -2.32 -9.49 12.82
N LEU A 88 -1.84 -10.61 12.26
CA LEU A 88 -2.24 -11.08 10.93
C LEU A 88 -3.35 -12.14 10.99
N LYS A 89 -3.98 -12.32 12.15
CA LYS A 89 -5.15 -13.17 12.26
C LYS A 89 -6.33 -12.49 11.57
N ASP A 90 -7.11 -13.27 10.83
CA ASP A 90 -8.34 -12.83 10.15
C ASP A 90 -8.14 -11.76 9.04
N ILE A 91 -6.93 -11.63 8.50
CA ILE A 91 -6.67 -10.89 7.27
C ILE A 91 -6.61 -11.85 6.08
N ASP A 92 -7.10 -11.41 4.92
CA ASP A 92 -7.09 -12.20 3.70
C ASP A 92 -5.79 -12.03 2.90
N THR A 93 -5.66 -12.76 1.78
CA THR A 93 -4.49 -12.70 0.89
C THR A 93 -4.22 -11.28 0.37
N ASN A 94 -5.27 -10.53 0.05
CA ASN A 94 -5.19 -9.15 -0.41
C ASN A 94 -4.59 -8.23 0.67
N SER A 95 -5.14 -8.29 1.88
CA SER A 95 -4.67 -7.53 3.04
C SER A 95 -3.26 -7.93 3.44
N TYR A 96 -2.90 -9.20 3.31
CA TYR A 96 -1.55 -9.68 3.52
C TYR A 96 -0.57 -9.08 2.49
N ALA A 97 -0.95 -8.97 1.22
CA ALA A 97 -0.13 -8.32 0.20
C ALA A 97 0.10 -6.82 0.50
N LEU A 98 -0.92 -6.11 0.97
CA LEU A 98 -0.81 -4.72 1.42
C LEU A 98 0.16 -4.59 2.60
N TYR A 99 0.02 -5.45 3.61
CA TYR A 99 0.93 -5.53 4.76
C TYR A 99 2.39 -5.79 4.35
N GLN A 100 2.64 -6.77 3.47
CA GLN A 100 3.98 -7.10 3.00
C GLN A 100 4.59 -5.98 2.16
N THR A 101 3.78 -5.27 1.38
CA THR A 101 4.22 -4.07 0.65
C THR A 101 4.62 -2.96 1.63
N ALA A 102 3.82 -2.71 2.68
CA ALA A 102 4.12 -1.72 3.71
C ALA A 102 5.43 -2.07 4.46
N ARG A 103 5.65 -3.35 4.76
CA ARG A 103 6.93 -3.85 5.32
C ARG A 103 8.11 -3.63 4.40
N THR A 104 7.91 -3.83 3.09
CA THR A 104 8.94 -3.59 2.08
C THR A 104 9.34 -2.12 2.07
N LEU A 105 8.37 -1.20 2.11
CA LEU A 105 8.63 0.25 2.18
C LEU A 105 9.35 0.65 3.47
N SER A 106 8.99 0.05 4.60
CA SER A 106 9.58 0.34 5.91
C SER A 106 11.01 -0.17 6.06
N THR A 107 11.28 -1.41 5.61
CA THR A 107 12.56 -2.08 5.84
C THR A 107 13.54 -1.98 4.68
N GLY A 108 13.06 -1.59 3.49
CA GLY A 108 13.83 -1.64 2.24
C GLY A 108 14.12 -3.06 1.74
N LYS A 109 13.56 -4.10 2.39
CA LYS A 109 13.75 -5.51 2.03
C LYS A 109 12.51 -6.03 1.34
N GLU A 110 12.68 -6.75 0.23
CA GLU A 110 11.57 -7.40 -0.48
C GLU A 110 10.84 -8.37 0.45
N CYS A 111 9.60 -8.04 0.83
CA CYS A 111 8.72 -8.90 1.63
C CYS A 111 7.56 -9.50 0.79
N ILE A 112 7.40 -9.05 -0.45
CA ILE A 112 6.47 -9.59 -1.45
C ILE A 112 7.16 -9.58 -2.80
N LYS A 113 7.06 -10.68 -3.54
CA LYS A 113 7.77 -10.83 -4.81
C LYS A 113 7.01 -10.17 -5.95
N THR A 114 7.77 -9.75 -6.96
CA THR A 114 7.22 -9.18 -8.20
C THR A 114 6.24 -10.12 -8.92
N ASN A 115 6.47 -11.44 -8.89
CA ASN A 115 5.55 -12.40 -9.51
C ASN A 115 4.24 -12.55 -8.74
N GLU A 116 4.25 -12.45 -7.41
CA GLU A 116 3.03 -12.41 -6.59
C GLU A 116 2.20 -11.17 -6.94
N LEU A 117 2.85 -10.00 -7.07
CA LEU A 117 2.20 -8.76 -7.51
C LEU A 117 1.65 -8.83 -8.94
N ALA A 118 2.29 -9.58 -9.83
CA ALA A 118 1.84 -9.76 -11.20
C ALA A 118 0.65 -10.72 -11.33
N ASP A 119 0.41 -11.56 -10.32
CA ASP A 119 -0.66 -12.56 -10.33
C ASP A 119 -2.00 -11.94 -9.92
N LYS A 120 -2.92 -11.85 -10.89
CA LYS A 120 -4.27 -11.29 -10.71
C LYS A 120 -5.24 -12.25 -10.00
N ASP A 121 -4.92 -13.54 -9.98
CA ASP A 121 -5.73 -14.55 -9.31
C ASP A 121 -5.34 -14.64 -7.82
N LEU A 122 -4.09 -14.26 -7.49
CA LEU A 122 -3.61 -14.16 -6.12
C LEU A 122 -3.96 -12.83 -5.44
N ILE A 123 -3.78 -11.71 -6.15
CA ILE A 123 -3.99 -10.36 -5.63
C ILE A 123 -5.00 -9.68 -6.54
N GLU A 124 -6.06 -9.13 -5.98
CA GLU A 124 -7.09 -8.44 -6.75
C GLU A 124 -6.62 -7.07 -7.22
N ASP A 125 -7.25 -6.57 -8.29
CA ASP A 125 -6.90 -5.28 -8.89
C ASP A 125 -7.08 -4.09 -7.94
N ILE A 126 -8.02 -4.18 -6.99
CA ILE A 126 -8.21 -3.13 -5.98
C ILE A 126 -7.00 -3.02 -5.03
N SER A 127 -6.47 -4.16 -4.59
CA SER A 127 -5.26 -4.23 -3.75
C SER A 127 -4.02 -3.84 -4.54
N PHE A 128 -3.92 -4.30 -5.79
CA PHE A 128 -2.85 -3.91 -6.68
C PHE A 128 -2.86 -2.39 -6.95
N LYS A 129 -4.03 -1.77 -7.13
CA LYS A 129 -4.18 -0.30 -7.22
C LYS A 129 -3.64 0.40 -5.98
N ALA A 130 -3.96 -0.09 -4.78
CA ALA A 130 -3.41 0.48 -3.55
C ALA A 130 -1.88 0.35 -3.48
N ILE A 131 -1.32 -0.79 -3.90
CA ILE A 131 0.13 -1.01 -3.96
C ILE A 131 0.80 -0.01 -4.91
N ILE A 132 0.27 0.16 -6.12
CA ILE A 132 0.79 1.14 -7.09
C ILE A 132 0.67 2.57 -6.53
N ASN A 133 -0.49 2.95 -6.00
CA ASN A 133 -0.70 4.29 -5.44
C ASN A 133 0.24 4.55 -4.24
N SER A 134 0.49 3.55 -3.39
CA SER A 134 1.47 3.68 -2.30
C SER A 134 2.89 3.93 -2.81
N ALA A 135 3.29 3.29 -3.92
CA ALA A 135 4.60 3.50 -4.52
C ALA A 135 4.72 4.93 -5.11
N LEU A 136 3.63 5.45 -5.68
CA LEU A 136 3.55 6.84 -6.13
C LEU A 136 3.61 7.82 -4.95
N ILE A 137 2.90 7.57 -3.85
CA ILE A 137 2.96 8.38 -2.62
C ILE A 137 4.38 8.38 -2.06
N ASN A 138 5.04 7.22 -1.97
CA ASN A 138 6.41 7.13 -1.45
C ASN A 138 7.40 7.94 -2.30
N ARG A 139 7.15 8.03 -3.62
CA ARG A 139 7.99 8.74 -4.58
C ARG A 139 7.73 10.25 -4.65
N TYR A 140 6.46 10.67 -4.64
CA TYR A 140 6.05 12.06 -4.87
C TYR A 140 5.54 12.77 -3.62
N GLY A 141 5.34 12.05 -2.51
CA GLY A 141 4.89 12.62 -1.25
C GLY A 141 3.45 13.11 -1.28
N ALA A 142 3.18 14.12 -0.45
CA ALA A 142 1.85 14.68 -0.22
C ALA A 142 1.22 15.29 -1.48
N GLU A 143 2.04 15.75 -2.43
CA GLU A 143 1.59 16.35 -3.69
C GLU A 143 0.65 15.44 -4.49
N LEU A 144 0.80 14.11 -4.37
CA LEU A 144 -0.08 13.17 -5.07
C LEU A 144 -1.55 13.32 -4.65
N PHE A 145 -1.82 13.71 -3.40
CA PHE A 145 -3.18 13.91 -2.89
C PHE A 145 -3.82 15.22 -3.38
N LEU A 146 -3.01 16.16 -3.89
CA LEU A 146 -3.47 17.41 -4.48
C LEU A 146 -3.87 17.27 -5.95
N ILE A 147 -3.53 16.13 -6.58
CA ILE A 147 -3.92 15.79 -7.95
C ILE A 147 -5.39 15.34 -7.94
N THR A 148 -6.29 16.25 -7.61
CA THR A 148 -7.72 16.09 -7.86
C THR A 148 -8.04 16.67 -9.23
N LYS A 149 -8.59 15.85 -10.12
CA LYS A 149 -9.17 16.27 -11.39
C LYS A 149 -10.68 16.15 -11.33
#